data_AF-A0AAV5WU23-F1
#
_entry.id   AF-A0AAV5WU23-F1
#
_cell.length_a   1.000
_cell.length_b   1.000
_cell.length_c   1.000
_cell.angle_alpha   90.00
_cell.angle_beta   90.00
_cell.angle_gamma   90.00
#
_symmetry.space_group_name_H-M   'P 1'
#
loop_
_entity.id
_entity.type
_entity.pdbx_description
1 polymer ?
#
loop_
_entity_poly.entity_id
_entity_poly.type
_entity_poly.pdbx_seq_one_letter_code
_entity_poly.pdbx_strand_id
1 'polypeptide(L)'
;LIADNTQSESDAVQSLRPHLVYIAEALIECIDINDIEKAAHAYEVFTLLFAVMPIVDCSSGEKEPAGDISEEEHRLIQLSKKLKEVVLKFVDKTFVIIDALATNAPSAAGLESVGTIKDSEAARKQGSDEIAMEGCIAHAFGTLFSHTDAEMGKVLCEKVLVFARTSLLDNSTAAGIITNIIIDCVFEHPACVDDFLEYIVNEIGEVVDEDTQKAEHVDGMAAWLAALAPGFCFLQSSDVHANLEDLLEMAKRLLACKNKVMYEAGCACMNSLVLSLLGT
;
A
#
# COMPACT_ATOMS: atom_id res chain seq x y z
N LEU A 1 -18.56 -42.82 54.73
CA LEU A 1 -19.42 -42.22 53.68
C LEU A 1 -19.05 -40.75 53.50
N ILE A 2 -17.83 -40.49 53.05
CA ILE A 2 -17.42 -39.27 52.32
C ILE A 2 -16.27 -39.77 51.45
N ALA A 3 -16.49 -39.82 50.15
CA ALA A 3 -15.45 -40.03 49.15
C ALA A 3 -15.63 -38.93 48.12
N ASP A 4 -14.51 -38.25 47.88
CA ASP A 4 -14.39 -36.96 47.26
C ASP A 4 -15.02 -36.86 45.87
N ASN A 5 -15.78 -35.78 45.74
CA ASN A 5 -16.17 -35.18 44.49
C ASN A 5 -15.12 -34.10 44.15
N THR A 6 -14.20 -34.39 43.22
CA THR A 6 -13.43 -33.36 42.50
C THR A 6 -13.11 -33.86 41.11
N GLN A 7 -14.14 -33.89 40.24
CA GLN A 7 -13.95 -33.65 38.82
C GLN A 7 -13.41 -32.23 38.67
N SER A 8 -12.11 -32.09 38.40
CA SER A 8 -11.54 -30.84 37.93
C SER A 8 -11.77 -30.74 36.42
N GLU A 9 -13.00 -30.43 36.02
CA GLU A 9 -13.23 -29.80 34.72
C GLU A 9 -12.72 -28.35 34.84
N SER A 10 -11.44 -28.15 34.54
CA SER A 10 -11.02 -26.80 34.17
C SER A 10 -11.61 -26.54 32.80
N ASP A 11 -12.63 -25.69 32.72
CA ASP A 11 -13.03 -25.03 31.48
C ASP A 11 -11.82 -24.24 30.95
N ALA A 12 -10.95 -24.93 30.21
CA ALA A 12 -9.83 -24.32 29.54
C ALA A 12 -10.42 -23.41 28.46
N VAL A 13 -10.44 -22.10 28.71
CA VAL A 13 -10.89 -21.10 27.75
C VAL A 13 -10.12 -21.33 26.45
N GLN A 14 -10.82 -21.85 25.45
CA GLN A 14 -10.22 -22.16 24.16
C GLN A 14 -9.74 -20.84 23.53
N SER A 15 -8.47 -20.79 23.15
CA SER A 15 -7.88 -19.59 22.57
C SER A 15 -8.63 -19.16 21.30
N LEU A 16 -8.85 -17.85 21.19
CA LEU A 16 -9.52 -17.24 20.05
C LEU A 16 -8.57 -16.87 18.91
N ARG A 17 -7.24 -16.98 19.09
CA ARG A 17 -6.24 -16.61 18.08
C ARG A 17 -6.48 -17.25 16.70
N PRO A 18 -6.80 -18.56 16.59
CA PRO A 18 -7.08 -19.18 15.30
C PRO A 18 -8.26 -18.56 14.54
N HIS A 19 -9.21 -17.94 15.25
CA HIS A 19 -10.41 -17.35 14.65
C HIS A 19 -10.10 -16.06 13.92
N LEU A 20 -9.03 -15.34 14.28
CA LEU A 20 -8.65 -14.08 13.66
C LEU A 20 -8.41 -14.23 12.15
N VAL A 21 -7.82 -15.35 11.71
CA VAL A 21 -7.59 -15.64 10.28
C VAL A 21 -8.91 -15.79 9.52
N TYR A 22 -9.91 -16.44 10.13
CA TYR A 22 -11.23 -16.60 9.50
C TYR A 22 -12.05 -15.30 9.51
N ILE A 23 -11.91 -14.49 10.57
CA ILE A 23 -12.50 -13.16 10.64
C ILE A 23 -11.90 -12.28 9.55
N ALA A 24 -10.57 -12.27 9.41
CA ALA A 24 -9.87 -11.55 8.35
C ALA A 24 -10.38 -11.97 6.96
N GLU A 25 -10.53 -13.28 6.71
CA GLU A 25 -11.06 -13.77 5.43
C GLU A 25 -12.49 -13.29 5.16
N ALA A 26 -13.37 -13.38 6.16
CA ALA A 26 -14.76 -12.94 6.02
C ALA A 26 -14.88 -11.42 5.83
N LEU A 27 -13.96 -10.65 6.44
CA LEU A 27 -13.94 -9.20 6.40
C LEU A 27 -13.59 -8.65 5.00
N ILE A 28 -12.92 -9.43 4.15
CA ILE A 28 -12.62 -9.02 2.76
C ILE A 28 -13.92 -8.72 2.00
N GLU A 29 -14.98 -9.48 2.23
CA GLU A 29 -16.29 -9.27 1.60
C GLU A 29 -16.99 -7.98 2.07
N CYS A 30 -16.50 -7.36 3.15
CA CYS A 30 -16.99 -6.06 3.61
C CYS A 30 -16.36 -4.88 2.86
N ILE A 31 -15.27 -5.09 2.12
CA ILE A 31 -14.64 -4.08 1.27
C ILE A 31 -15.46 -3.97 -0.02
N ASP A 32 -16.37 -2.99 -0.08
CA ASP A 32 -17.28 -2.75 -1.20
C ASP A 32 -17.28 -1.26 -1.58
N ILE A 33 -17.09 -0.96 -2.86
CA ILE A 33 -17.10 0.43 -3.35
C ILE A 33 -18.47 1.10 -3.22
N ASN A 34 -19.55 0.31 -3.22
CA ASN A 34 -20.91 0.85 -3.08
C ASN A 34 -21.23 1.29 -1.65
N ASP A 35 -20.41 0.90 -0.68
CA ASP A 35 -20.59 1.20 0.74
C ASP A 35 -19.24 1.63 1.35
N ILE A 36 -18.87 2.88 1.05
CA ILE A 36 -17.59 3.49 1.45
C ILE A 36 -17.45 3.49 2.97
N GLU A 37 -18.51 3.76 3.73
CA GLU A 37 -18.46 3.73 5.19
C GLU A 37 -18.12 2.33 5.70
N LYS A 38 -18.79 1.29 5.19
CA LYS A 38 -18.50 -0.10 5.57
C LYS A 38 -17.10 -0.53 5.16
N ALA A 39 -16.65 -0.14 3.97
CA ALA A 39 -15.31 -0.43 3.50
C ALA A 39 -14.25 0.26 4.37
N ALA A 40 -14.47 1.52 4.79
CA ALA A 40 -13.56 2.24 5.68
C ALA A 40 -13.41 1.52 7.04
N HIS A 41 -14.53 1.13 7.66
CA HIS A 41 -14.49 0.35 8.90
C HIS A 41 -13.81 -1.02 8.71
N ALA A 42 -13.98 -1.66 7.55
CA ALA A 42 -13.27 -2.90 7.25
C ALA A 42 -11.76 -2.68 7.22
N TYR A 43 -11.28 -1.61 6.58
CA TYR A 43 -9.86 -1.24 6.57
C TYR A 43 -9.32 -0.98 7.98
N GLU A 44 -10.04 -0.23 8.82
CA GLU A 44 -9.62 0.00 10.21
C GLU A 44 -9.49 -1.30 11.00
N VAL A 45 -10.42 -2.24 10.82
CA VAL A 45 -10.32 -3.56 11.46
C VAL A 45 -9.15 -4.36 10.89
N PHE A 46 -8.87 -4.27 9.58
CA PHE A 46 -7.66 -4.88 9.00
C PHE A 46 -6.37 -4.30 9.59
N THR A 47 -6.29 -2.98 9.78
CA THR A 47 -5.17 -2.33 10.46
C THR A 47 -4.93 -2.95 11.83
N LEU A 48 -5.99 -3.10 12.64
CA LEU A 48 -5.89 -3.73 13.96
C LEU A 48 -5.45 -5.19 13.87
N LEU A 49 -5.97 -5.94 12.89
CA LEU A 49 -5.63 -7.33 12.66
C LEU A 49 -4.17 -7.50 12.25
N PHE A 50 -3.65 -6.67 11.34
CA PHE A 50 -2.25 -6.71 10.91
C PHE A 50 -1.29 -6.28 12.02
N ALA A 51 -1.68 -5.33 12.87
CA ALA A 51 -0.87 -4.93 14.02
C ALA A 51 -0.68 -6.05 15.07
N VAL A 52 -1.61 -7.01 15.16
CA VAL A 52 -1.57 -8.08 16.18
C VAL A 52 -1.20 -9.46 15.62
N MET A 53 -1.22 -9.64 14.29
CA MET A 53 -0.89 -10.90 13.65
C MET A 53 0.42 -10.76 12.86
N PRO A 54 1.47 -11.52 13.18
CA PRO A 54 2.66 -11.58 12.32
C PRO A 54 2.27 -12.22 10.98
N ILE A 55 2.51 -11.50 9.87
CA ILE A 55 2.17 -11.96 8.53
C ILE A 55 3.39 -12.70 7.96
N VAL A 56 3.57 -13.94 8.42
CA VAL A 56 4.70 -14.82 8.07
C VAL A 56 4.16 -16.22 7.78
N ASP A 57 4.66 -16.88 6.73
CA ASP A 57 4.33 -18.28 6.46
C ASP A 57 5.25 -19.21 7.25
N CYS A 58 4.77 -19.69 8.39
CA CYS A 58 5.50 -20.61 9.24
C CYS A 58 5.34 -22.08 8.81
N SER A 59 4.54 -22.37 7.77
CA SER A 59 4.15 -23.74 7.42
C SER A 59 5.24 -24.53 6.69
N SER A 60 6.20 -23.83 6.07
CA SER A 60 7.27 -24.39 5.24
C SER A 60 8.57 -24.69 6.01
N GLY A 61 8.62 -24.38 7.31
CA GLY A 61 9.84 -24.49 8.11
C GLY A 61 10.44 -25.91 8.11
N GLU A 62 11.63 -26.04 7.53
CA GLU A 62 12.45 -27.28 7.54
C GLU A 62 12.89 -27.73 8.94
N LYS A 63 12.58 -26.96 9.98
CA LYS A 63 12.87 -27.28 11.37
C LYS A 63 11.54 -27.35 12.10
N GLU A 64 11.10 -28.57 12.43
CA GLU A 64 10.17 -28.73 13.55
C GLU A 64 10.73 -27.90 14.72
N PRO A 65 9.92 -27.02 15.33
CA PRO A 65 10.34 -26.25 16.49
C PRO A 65 11.09 -27.13 17.47
N ALA A 66 12.26 -26.67 17.92
CA ALA A 66 13.10 -27.39 18.86
C ALA A 66 12.43 -27.39 20.25
N GLY A 67 11.35 -28.15 20.43
CA GLY A 67 10.56 -28.22 21.66
C GLY A 67 9.17 -28.83 21.44
N ASP A 68 8.47 -29.12 22.53
CA ASP A 68 7.07 -29.55 22.49
C ASP A 68 6.18 -28.37 22.06
N ILE A 69 5.57 -28.48 20.88
CA ILE A 69 4.62 -27.51 20.33
C ILE A 69 3.23 -27.91 20.79
N SER A 70 2.44 -26.97 21.29
CA SER A 70 1.05 -27.23 21.63
C SER A 70 0.19 -27.48 20.38
N GLU A 71 -0.92 -28.20 20.56
CA GLU A 71 -1.93 -28.39 19.50
C GLU A 71 -2.42 -27.05 18.90
N GLU A 72 -2.50 -26.00 19.74
CA GLU A 72 -2.87 -24.67 19.27
C GLU A 72 -1.80 -24.06 18.37
N GLU A 73 -0.53 -24.14 18.76
CA GLU A 73 0.59 -23.62 17.96
C GLU A 73 0.72 -24.37 16.63
N HIS A 74 0.55 -25.69 16.63
CA HIS A 74 0.46 -26.47 15.39
C HIS A 74 -0.65 -25.95 14.47
N ARG A 75 -1.83 -25.66 15.02
CA ARG A 75 -2.95 -25.10 14.27
C ARG A 75 -2.64 -23.69 13.75
N LEU A 76 -1.99 -22.84 14.54
CA LEU A 76 -1.58 -21.49 14.12
C LEU A 76 -0.53 -21.54 13.00
N ILE A 77 0.42 -22.46 13.06
CA ILE A 77 1.40 -22.69 11.98
C ILE A 77 0.69 -23.08 10.68
N GLN A 78 -0.29 -23.98 10.72
CA GLN A 78 -1.08 -24.33 9.54
C GLN A 78 -1.90 -23.15 9.00
N LEU A 79 -2.47 -22.34 9.92
CA LEU A 79 -3.25 -21.16 9.56
C LEU A 79 -2.40 -20.01 9.03
N SER A 80 -1.10 -19.98 9.31
CA SER A 80 -0.19 -18.95 8.80
C SER A 80 -0.11 -18.93 7.26
N LYS A 81 -0.13 -20.11 6.63
CA LYS A 81 -0.26 -20.24 5.17
C LYS A 81 -1.58 -19.66 4.65
N LYS A 82 -2.68 -19.93 5.35
CA LYS A 82 -3.99 -19.38 4.99
C LYS A 82 -4.02 -17.87 5.17
N LEU A 83 -3.38 -17.35 6.22
CA LEU A 83 -3.27 -15.91 6.47
C LEU A 83 -2.56 -15.20 5.32
N LYS A 84 -1.47 -15.79 4.79
CA LYS A 84 -0.81 -15.30 3.56
C LYS A 84 -1.79 -15.20 2.39
N GLU A 85 -2.58 -16.24 2.13
CA GLU A 85 -3.61 -16.21 1.06
C GLU A 85 -4.68 -15.13 1.31
N VAL A 86 -5.12 -14.95 2.55
CA VAL A 86 -6.09 -13.92 2.96
C VAL A 86 -5.52 -12.52 2.72
N VAL A 87 -4.26 -12.27 3.08
CA VAL A 87 -3.59 -10.98 2.83
C VAL A 87 -3.49 -10.69 1.33
N LEU A 88 -3.14 -11.69 0.51
CA LEU A 88 -3.08 -11.48 -0.94
C LEU A 88 -4.46 -11.14 -1.52
N LYS A 89 -5.53 -11.80 -1.05
CA LYS A 89 -6.91 -11.46 -1.43
C LYS A 89 -7.30 -10.06 -0.97
N PHE A 90 -6.87 -9.63 0.22
CA PHE A 90 -7.10 -8.26 0.71
C PHE A 90 -6.46 -7.23 -0.23
N VAL A 91 -5.18 -7.42 -0.59
CA VAL A 91 -4.47 -6.52 -1.51
C VAL A 91 -5.16 -6.48 -2.88
N ASP A 92 -5.49 -7.64 -3.46
CA ASP A 92 -6.16 -7.72 -4.75
C ASP A 92 -7.54 -7.02 -4.72
N LYS A 93 -8.27 -7.19 -3.61
CA LYS A 93 -9.57 -6.52 -3.41
C LYS A 93 -9.40 -5.00 -3.31
N THR A 94 -8.38 -4.51 -2.61
CA THR A 94 -8.10 -3.07 -2.52
C THR A 94 -7.71 -2.47 -3.87
N PHE A 95 -6.92 -3.17 -4.69
CA PHE A 95 -6.62 -2.71 -6.05
C PHE A 95 -7.89 -2.57 -6.90
N VAL A 96 -8.83 -3.51 -6.79
CA VAL A 96 -10.15 -3.37 -7.43
C VAL A 96 -10.91 -2.13 -6.93
N ILE A 97 -10.85 -1.80 -5.64
CA ILE A 97 -11.44 -0.57 -5.11
C ILE A 97 -10.77 0.67 -5.68
N ILE A 98 -9.44 0.70 -5.76
CA ILE A 98 -8.68 1.83 -6.30
C ILE A 98 -9.05 2.08 -7.78
N ASP A 99 -9.10 1.02 -8.59
CA ASP A 99 -9.54 1.12 -10.00
C ASP A 99 -10.99 1.60 -10.11
N ALA A 100 -11.85 1.12 -9.22
CA ALA A 100 -13.25 1.49 -9.23
C ALA A 100 -13.47 2.93 -8.74
N LEU A 101 -12.66 3.44 -7.80
CA LEU A 101 -12.62 4.86 -7.41
C LEU A 101 -12.16 5.75 -8.57
N ALA A 102 -11.24 5.24 -9.41
CA ALA A 102 -10.78 5.98 -10.58
C ALA A 102 -11.88 6.17 -11.65
N THR A 103 -12.88 5.30 -11.68
CA THR A 103 -13.95 5.29 -12.70
C THR A 103 -15.30 5.74 -12.19
N ASN A 104 -15.59 5.53 -10.90
CA ASN A 104 -16.86 5.85 -10.25
C ASN A 104 -16.61 6.86 -9.14
N ALA A 105 -16.80 8.15 -9.45
CA ALA A 105 -16.88 9.19 -8.42
C ALA A 105 -17.93 8.79 -7.37
N PRO A 106 -17.59 8.77 -6.06
CA PRO A 106 -18.58 8.58 -5.00
C PRO A 106 -19.72 9.58 -5.16
N SER A 107 -20.91 9.08 -5.49
CA SER A 107 -22.10 9.88 -5.78
C SER A 107 -22.72 10.54 -4.54
N ALA A 108 -22.02 10.60 -3.41
CA ALA A 108 -22.58 11.01 -2.12
C ALA A 108 -22.72 12.53 -1.92
N ALA A 109 -22.08 13.37 -2.74
CA ALA A 109 -22.03 14.80 -2.43
C ALA A 109 -22.19 15.78 -3.61
N GLY A 110 -22.81 15.41 -4.74
CA GLY A 110 -23.12 16.38 -5.81
C GLY A 110 -21.93 17.23 -6.28
N LEU A 111 -20.69 16.77 -6.08
CA LEU A 111 -19.48 17.43 -6.54
C LEU A 111 -19.37 17.14 -8.04
N GLU A 112 -19.56 18.17 -8.86
CA GLU A 112 -19.53 18.07 -10.33
C GLU A 112 -18.13 17.76 -10.93
N SER A 113 -17.09 17.57 -10.12
CA SER A 113 -15.76 17.16 -10.62
C SER A 113 -14.95 16.44 -9.55
N VAL A 114 -14.58 15.19 -9.82
CA VAL A 114 -13.46 14.52 -9.14
C VAL A 114 -12.15 15.10 -9.69
N GLY A 115 -11.21 15.43 -8.81
CA GLY A 115 -9.91 15.95 -9.24
C GLY A 115 -9.18 14.97 -10.15
N THR A 116 -8.64 15.46 -11.27
CA THR A 116 -7.77 14.65 -12.13
C THR A 116 -6.30 14.88 -11.77
N ILE A 117 -5.45 13.88 -12.02
CA ILE A 117 -3.99 14.01 -11.91
C ILE A 117 -3.44 15.11 -12.82
N LYS A 118 -4.17 15.49 -13.88
CA LYS A 118 -3.84 16.60 -14.79
C LYS A 118 -4.19 17.99 -14.25
N ASP A 119 -4.92 18.05 -13.14
CA ASP A 119 -5.16 19.29 -12.43
C ASP A 119 -3.98 19.57 -11.48
N SER A 120 -3.60 20.84 -11.37
CA SER A 120 -2.63 21.26 -10.35
C SER A 120 -3.19 21.01 -8.96
N GLU A 121 -2.31 20.82 -7.97
CA GLU A 121 -2.70 20.51 -6.59
C GLU A 121 -3.78 21.45 -6.03
N ALA A 122 -3.62 22.76 -6.25
CA ALA A 122 -4.58 23.78 -5.81
C ALA A 122 -5.97 23.72 -6.46
N ALA A 123 -6.11 23.00 -7.58
CA ALA A 123 -7.35 22.85 -8.33
C ALA A 123 -8.04 21.49 -8.06
N ARG A 124 -7.32 20.53 -7.47
CA ARG A 124 -7.88 19.23 -7.10
C ARG A 124 -8.93 19.41 -6.02
N LYS A 125 -10.04 18.69 -6.18
CA LYS A 125 -11.12 18.62 -5.18
C LYS A 125 -11.25 17.18 -4.74
N GLN A 126 -11.38 17.01 -3.43
CA GLN A 126 -11.55 15.70 -2.81
C GLN A 126 -12.69 15.81 -1.78
N GLY A 127 -13.58 14.83 -1.79
CA GLY A 127 -14.64 14.70 -0.79
C GLY A 127 -14.08 14.29 0.57
N SER A 128 -14.81 14.58 1.65
CA SER A 128 -14.46 14.10 3.00
C SER A 128 -14.31 12.59 3.05
N ASP A 129 -15.19 11.88 2.35
CA ASP A 129 -15.27 10.42 2.38
C ASP A 129 -14.11 9.80 1.59
N GLU A 130 -13.68 10.46 0.51
CA GLU A 130 -12.49 10.10 -0.25
C GLU A 130 -11.21 10.27 0.59
N ILE A 131 -11.09 11.37 1.33
CA ILE A 131 -9.95 11.60 2.25
C ILE A 131 -9.94 10.55 3.37
N ALA A 132 -11.10 10.27 3.97
CA ALA A 132 -11.21 9.27 5.02
C ALA A 132 -10.84 7.87 4.52
N MET A 133 -11.35 7.49 3.34
CA MET A 133 -11.03 6.20 2.70
C MET A 133 -9.54 6.08 2.38
N GLU A 134 -8.95 7.13 1.79
CA GLU A 134 -7.51 7.19 1.50
C GLU A 134 -6.69 6.97 2.78
N GLY A 135 -7.01 7.67 3.87
CA GLY A 135 -6.33 7.50 5.15
C GLY A 135 -6.48 6.10 5.74
N CYS A 136 -7.65 5.48 5.64
CA CYS A 136 -7.87 4.12 6.13
C CYS A 136 -7.07 3.08 5.35
N ILE A 137 -7.04 3.21 4.00
CA ILE A 137 -6.26 2.32 3.14
C ILE A 137 -4.76 2.49 3.43
N ALA A 138 -4.26 3.72 3.45
CA ALA A 138 -2.86 4.00 3.73
C ALA A 138 -2.42 3.39 5.06
N HIS A 139 -3.21 3.59 6.13
CA HIS A 139 -2.88 3.04 7.44
C HIS A 139 -2.89 1.50 7.47
N ALA A 140 -3.84 0.86 6.77
CA ALA A 140 -3.91 -0.60 6.69
C ALA A 140 -2.70 -1.17 5.94
N PHE A 141 -2.28 -0.55 4.84
CA PHE A 141 -1.11 -0.98 4.07
C PHE A 141 0.20 -0.72 4.80
N GLY A 142 0.40 0.47 5.38
CA GLY A 142 1.57 0.75 6.22
C GLY A 142 1.71 -0.28 7.33
N THR A 143 0.63 -0.57 8.05
CA THR A 143 0.65 -1.60 9.11
C THR A 143 0.93 -2.99 8.57
N LEU A 144 0.36 -3.35 7.41
CA LEU A 144 0.63 -4.62 6.75
C LEU A 144 2.12 -4.78 6.45
N PHE A 145 2.73 -3.81 5.78
CA PHE A 145 4.15 -3.89 5.38
C PHE A 145 5.08 -3.98 6.60
N SER A 146 4.87 -3.15 7.63
CA SER A 146 5.68 -3.21 8.86
C SER A 146 5.57 -4.53 9.65
N HIS A 147 4.57 -5.37 9.35
CA HIS A 147 4.33 -6.66 10.05
C HIS A 147 4.52 -7.90 9.15
N THR A 148 5.17 -7.73 7.99
CA THR A 148 5.54 -8.84 7.09
C THR A 148 7.03 -9.14 7.13
N ASP A 149 7.41 -10.38 6.84
CA ASP A 149 8.81 -10.75 6.67
C ASP A 149 9.32 -10.45 5.25
N ALA A 150 10.62 -10.67 5.01
CA ALA A 150 11.23 -10.38 3.72
C ALA A 150 10.65 -11.20 2.56
N GLU A 151 10.20 -12.44 2.81
CA GLU A 151 9.61 -13.29 1.77
C GLU A 151 8.23 -12.75 1.38
N MET A 152 7.37 -12.47 2.35
CA MET A 152 6.05 -11.93 2.10
C MET A 152 6.12 -10.50 1.55
N GLY A 153 6.99 -9.66 2.10
CA GLY A 153 7.24 -8.31 1.63
C GLY A 153 7.63 -8.26 0.16
N LYS A 154 8.48 -9.19 -0.30
CA LYS A 154 8.83 -9.31 -1.73
C LYS A 154 7.61 -9.60 -2.60
N VAL A 155 6.76 -10.55 -2.21
CA VAL A 155 5.54 -10.89 -2.96
C VAL A 155 4.58 -9.70 -3.02
N LEU A 156 4.45 -8.96 -1.92
CA LEU A 156 3.60 -7.77 -1.86
C LEU A 156 4.14 -6.63 -2.73
N CYS A 157 5.44 -6.34 -2.67
CA CYS A 157 6.02 -5.30 -3.50
C CYS A 157 6.00 -5.67 -4.99
N GLU A 158 6.16 -6.94 -5.38
CA GLU A 158 5.94 -7.36 -6.76
C GLU A 158 4.50 -7.07 -7.22
N LYS A 159 3.49 -7.35 -6.38
CA LYS A 159 2.09 -7.03 -6.69
C LYS A 159 1.84 -5.53 -6.85
N VAL A 160 2.37 -4.71 -5.94
CA VAL A 160 2.26 -3.23 -6.02
C VAL A 160 2.92 -2.72 -7.30
N LEU A 161 4.12 -3.21 -7.63
CA LEU A 161 4.85 -2.80 -8.83
C LEU A 161 4.12 -3.20 -10.11
N VAL A 162 3.56 -4.43 -10.16
CA VAL A 162 2.73 -4.87 -11.29
C VAL A 162 1.51 -3.98 -11.46
N PHE A 163 0.84 -3.61 -10.37
CA PHE A 163 -0.29 -2.67 -10.44
C PHE A 163 0.17 -1.30 -10.97
N ALA A 164 1.24 -0.72 -10.42
CA ALA A 164 1.78 0.56 -10.87
C ALA A 164 2.18 0.57 -12.37
N ARG A 165 2.67 -0.57 -12.89
CA ARG A 165 3.05 -0.78 -14.31
C ARG A 165 1.87 -0.95 -15.26
N THR A 166 0.75 -1.49 -14.78
CA THR A 166 -0.36 -1.91 -15.64
C THR A 166 -1.59 -1.01 -15.52
N SER A 167 -1.64 -0.17 -14.50
CA SER A 167 -2.72 0.79 -14.26
C SER A 167 -2.40 2.16 -14.86
N LEU A 168 -3.45 2.87 -15.27
CA LEU A 168 -3.40 4.27 -15.69
C LEU A 168 -4.61 5.00 -15.08
N LEU A 169 -4.43 5.57 -13.90
CA LEU A 169 -5.52 6.19 -13.14
C LEU A 169 -5.51 7.70 -13.35
N ASP A 170 -6.60 8.26 -13.90
CA ASP A 170 -6.72 9.71 -14.08
C ASP A 170 -7.21 10.43 -12.81
N ASN A 171 -7.79 9.70 -11.86
CA ASN A 171 -8.31 10.23 -10.59
C ASN A 171 -7.18 10.52 -9.60
N SER A 172 -7.13 11.74 -9.05
CA SER A 172 -6.08 12.16 -8.14
C SER A 172 -6.08 11.45 -6.79
N THR A 173 -7.24 11.10 -6.24
CA THR A 173 -7.36 10.33 -4.99
C THR A 173 -6.86 8.90 -5.18
N ALA A 174 -7.28 8.24 -6.27
CA ALA A 174 -6.84 6.89 -6.58
C ALA A 174 -5.30 6.85 -6.78
N ALA A 175 -4.75 7.85 -7.48
CA ALA A 175 -3.31 8.04 -7.63
C ALA A 175 -2.60 8.32 -6.29
N GLY A 176 -3.20 9.14 -5.41
CA GLY A 176 -2.67 9.40 -4.06
C GLY A 176 -2.59 8.14 -3.21
N ILE A 177 -3.65 7.33 -3.19
CA ILE A 177 -3.70 6.06 -2.46
C ILE A 177 -2.56 5.12 -2.89
N ILE A 178 -2.40 4.87 -4.19
CA ILE A 178 -1.33 3.97 -4.65
C ILE A 178 0.05 4.56 -4.40
N THR A 179 0.21 5.89 -4.47
CA THR A 179 1.48 6.56 -4.16
C THR A 179 1.86 6.34 -2.69
N ASN A 180 0.91 6.45 -1.76
CA ASN A 180 1.14 6.14 -0.35
C ASN A 180 1.48 4.65 -0.14
N ILE A 181 0.77 3.74 -0.82
CA ILE A 181 1.10 2.30 -0.77
C ILE A 181 2.51 2.03 -1.28
N ILE A 182 2.95 2.70 -2.35
CA ILE A 182 4.32 2.59 -2.87
C ILE A 182 5.31 3.06 -1.81
N ILE A 183 5.08 4.23 -1.19
CA ILE A 183 5.92 4.78 -0.12
C ILE A 183 6.11 3.74 0.99
N ASP A 184 5.01 3.19 1.52
CA ASP A 184 5.07 2.21 2.60
C ASP A 184 5.83 0.94 2.16
N CYS A 185 5.61 0.46 0.92
CA CYS A 185 6.29 -0.73 0.40
C CYS A 185 7.81 -0.54 0.33
N VAL A 186 8.26 0.56 -0.30
CA VAL A 186 9.69 0.80 -0.53
C VAL A 186 10.42 1.16 0.77
N PHE A 187 9.72 1.79 1.70
CA PHE A 187 10.29 2.17 3.00
C PHE A 187 10.47 0.96 3.92
N GLU A 188 9.49 0.05 3.99
CA GLU A 188 9.53 -1.14 4.85
C GLU A 188 10.28 -2.32 4.20
N HIS A 189 10.39 -2.35 2.87
CA HIS A 189 11.09 -3.41 2.14
C HIS A 189 12.15 -2.85 1.16
N PRO A 190 13.29 -2.35 1.68
CA PRO A 190 14.37 -1.77 0.86
C PRO A 190 14.90 -2.68 -0.26
N ALA A 191 14.79 -4.01 -0.09
CA ALA A 191 15.20 -4.98 -1.10
C ALA A 191 14.44 -4.87 -2.43
N CYS A 192 13.30 -4.18 -2.47
CA CYS A 192 12.49 -3.96 -3.66
C CYS A 192 12.75 -2.58 -4.31
N VAL A 193 13.54 -1.70 -3.68
CA VAL A 193 13.74 -0.31 -4.13
C VAL A 193 14.29 -0.27 -5.55
N ASP A 194 15.28 -1.10 -5.87
CA ASP A 194 15.92 -1.10 -7.18
C ASP A 194 14.91 -1.41 -8.31
N ASP A 195 14.01 -2.39 -8.12
CA ASP A 195 12.98 -2.75 -9.12
C ASP A 195 11.96 -1.62 -9.35
N PHE A 196 11.67 -0.86 -8.29
CA PHE A 196 10.75 0.28 -8.31
C PHE A 196 11.40 1.49 -8.98
N LEU A 197 12.67 1.77 -8.66
CA LEU A 197 13.43 2.86 -9.26
C LEU A 197 13.73 2.60 -10.73
N GLU A 198 14.11 1.37 -11.09
CA GLU A 198 14.31 0.97 -12.49
C GLU A 198 13.05 1.24 -13.31
N TYR A 199 11.87 0.97 -12.76
CA TYR A 199 10.61 1.30 -13.44
C TYR A 199 10.42 2.81 -13.61
N ILE A 200 10.33 3.57 -12.51
CA ILE A 200 9.88 4.96 -12.59
C ILE A 200 10.91 5.87 -13.28
N VAL A 201 12.20 5.65 -13.06
CA VAL A 201 13.27 6.47 -13.65
C VAL A 201 13.33 6.25 -15.16
N ASN A 202 13.22 5.00 -15.62
CA ASN A 202 13.23 4.69 -17.05
C ASN A 202 11.99 5.25 -17.74
N GLU A 203 10.79 5.01 -17.20
CA GLU A 203 9.54 5.49 -17.80
C GLU A 203 9.48 7.03 -17.86
N ILE A 204 9.88 7.73 -16.79
CA ILE A 204 9.98 9.20 -16.83
C ILE A 204 11.05 9.66 -17.81
N GLY A 205 12.18 8.94 -17.88
CA GLY A 205 13.26 9.22 -18.82
C GLY A 205 12.81 9.12 -20.29
N GLU A 206 11.91 8.20 -20.60
CA GLU A 206 11.34 7.99 -21.93
C GLU A 206 10.20 8.96 -22.25
N VAL A 207 9.29 9.20 -21.30
CA VAL A 207 8.07 10.00 -21.53
C VAL A 207 8.33 11.51 -21.44
N VAL A 208 9.28 11.94 -20.59
CA VAL A 208 9.59 13.36 -20.36
C VAL A 208 10.79 13.77 -21.21
N ASP A 209 10.55 13.85 -22.52
CA ASP A 209 11.48 14.39 -23.50
C ASP A 209 11.44 15.94 -23.61
N GLU A 210 12.23 16.49 -24.52
CA GLU A 210 12.27 17.95 -24.75
C GLU A 210 10.94 18.56 -25.20
N ASP A 211 10.10 17.79 -25.91
CA ASP A 211 8.82 18.27 -26.42
C ASP A 211 7.79 18.28 -25.29
N THR A 212 7.74 17.21 -24.48
CA THR A 212 6.95 17.15 -23.25
C THR A 212 7.32 18.27 -22.29
N GLN A 213 8.61 18.58 -22.12
CA GLN A 213 9.06 19.68 -21.26
C GLN A 213 8.54 21.05 -21.71
N LYS A 214 8.39 21.27 -23.02
CA LYS A 214 7.92 22.55 -23.58
C LYS A 214 6.39 22.61 -23.68
N ALA A 215 5.70 21.48 -23.56
CA ALA A 215 4.26 21.39 -23.72
C ALA A 215 3.50 22.07 -22.57
N GLU A 216 2.36 22.72 -22.92
CA GLU A 216 1.43 23.26 -21.92
C GLU A 216 0.52 22.19 -21.33
N HIS A 217 0.26 21.14 -22.10
CA HIS A 217 -0.56 19.99 -21.71
C HIS A 217 0.25 18.71 -21.87
N VAL A 218 0.09 17.80 -20.92
CA VAL A 218 0.72 16.49 -20.93
C VAL A 218 -0.32 15.41 -21.15
N ASP A 219 0.09 14.30 -21.74
CA ASP A 219 -0.79 13.15 -21.91
C ASP A 219 -1.08 12.44 -20.58
N GLY A 220 -1.91 11.40 -20.62
CA GLY A 220 -2.28 10.65 -19.43
C GLY A 220 -1.11 9.91 -18.79
N MET A 221 -0.20 9.35 -19.60
CA MET A 221 0.92 8.55 -19.10
C MET A 221 1.94 9.44 -18.39
N ALA A 222 2.31 10.58 -18.99
CA ALA A 222 3.18 11.57 -18.37
C ALA A 222 2.61 12.07 -17.04
N ALA A 223 1.32 12.41 -17.01
CA ALA A 223 0.65 12.83 -15.78
C ALA A 223 0.63 11.72 -14.72
N TRP A 224 0.42 10.46 -15.12
CA TRP A 224 0.38 9.32 -14.22
C TRP A 224 1.73 9.05 -13.58
N LEU A 225 2.79 8.97 -14.39
CA LEU A 225 4.15 8.79 -13.90
C LEU A 225 4.56 9.94 -12.98
N ALA A 226 4.21 11.18 -13.34
CA ALA A 226 4.46 12.34 -12.48
C ALA A 226 3.68 12.28 -11.15
N ALA A 227 2.47 11.74 -11.14
CA ALA A 227 1.70 11.57 -9.91
C ALA A 227 2.34 10.53 -8.97
N LEU A 228 2.94 9.47 -9.51
CA LEU A 228 3.60 8.43 -8.71
C LEU A 228 5.02 8.83 -8.27
N ALA A 229 5.74 9.62 -9.07
CA ALA A 229 7.17 9.94 -8.87
C ALA A 229 7.54 10.35 -7.43
N PRO A 230 6.76 11.18 -6.71
CA PRO A 230 7.08 11.56 -5.34
C PRO A 230 7.15 10.37 -4.37
N GLY A 231 6.34 9.33 -4.60
CA GLY A 231 6.35 8.12 -3.79
C GLY A 231 7.64 7.31 -3.91
N PHE A 232 8.31 7.40 -5.05
CA PHE A 232 9.61 6.77 -5.28
C PHE A 232 10.79 7.61 -4.76
N CYS A 233 10.56 8.86 -4.37
CA CYS A 233 11.59 9.74 -3.81
C CYS A 233 11.59 9.73 -2.27
N PHE A 234 10.55 9.18 -1.63
CA PHE A 234 10.48 9.05 -0.18
C PHE A 234 11.02 7.67 0.23
N LEU A 235 12.34 7.57 0.35
CA LEU A 235 13.05 6.32 0.65
C LEU A 235 13.82 6.44 1.98
N GLN A 236 14.37 5.34 2.47
CA GLN A 236 15.34 5.41 3.56
C GLN A 236 16.60 6.15 3.10
N SER A 237 17.30 6.83 4.02
CA SER A 237 18.45 7.66 3.66
C SER A 237 19.53 6.86 2.93
N SER A 238 19.78 5.59 3.29
CA SER A 238 20.76 4.74 2.60
C SER A 238 20.44 4.55 1.12
N ASP A 239 19.17 4.35 0.80
CA ASP A 239 18.70 4.06 -0.55
C ASP A 239 18.69 5.33 -1.40
N VAL A 240 18.37 6.48 -0.79
CA VAL A 240 18.55 7.79 -1.43
C VAL A 240 20.03 8.02 -1.77
N HIS A 241 20.96 7.73 -0.86
CA HIS A 241 22.39 7.91 -1.14
C HIS A 241 22.87 6.98 -2.26
N ALA A 242 22.39 5.74 -2.29
CA ALA A 242 22.76 4.76 -3.32
C ALA A 242 22.28 5.18 -4.72
N ASN A 243 21.11 5.84 -4.81
CA ASN A 243 20.43 6.16 -6.06
C ASN A 243 20.31 7.68 -6.33
N LEU A 244 21.11 8.49 -5.66
CA LEU A 244 20.94 9.96 -5.63
C LEU A 244 21.01 10.58 -7.04
N GLU A 245 21.92 10.11 -7.88
CA GLU A 245 22.12 10.67 -9.21
C GLU A 245 20.88 10.49 -10.09
N ASP A 246 20.34 9.27 -10.12
CA ASP A 246 19.15 8.93 -10.90
C ASP A 246 17.90 9.65 -10.38
N LEU A 247 17.73 9.70 -9.05
CA LEU A 247 16.63 10.42 -8.40
C LEU A 247 16.67 11.93 -8.70
N LEU A 248 17.87 12.53 -8.66
CA LEU A 248 18.04 13.95 -8.98
C LEU A 248 17.83 14.22 -10.46
N GLU A 249 18.26 13.33 -11.35
CA GLU A 249 18.06 13.48 -12.79
C GLU A 249 16.57 13.40 -13.14
N MET A 250 15.85 12.43 -12.58
CA MET A 250 14.39 12.32 -12.70
C MET A 250 13.70 13.61 -12.21
N ALA A 251 14.04 14.09 -11.01
CA ALA A 251 13.45 15.31 -10.46
C ALA A 251 13.76 16.54 -11.33
N LYS A 252 14.99 16.68 -11.86
CA LYS A 252 15.36 17.77 -12.76
C LYS A 252 14.54 17.78 -14.05
N ARG A 253 14.28 16.60 -14.63
CA ARG A 253 13.45 16.48 -15.85
C ARG A 253 12.02 16.95 -15.61
N LEU A 254 11.42 16.57 -14.49
CA LEU A 254 10.11 17.04 -14.07
C LEU A 254 10.10 18.56 -13.83
N LEU A 255 11.11 19.09 -13.14
CA LEU A 255 11.25 20.54 -12.87
C LEU A 255 11.51 21.38 -14.14
N ALA A 256 12.03 20.78 -15.21
CA ALA A 256 12.23 21.46 -16.49
C ALA A 256 10.93 21.63 -17.28
N CYS A 257 9.84 20.96 -16.87
CA CYS A 257 8.56 21.02 -17.57
C CYS A 257 7.85 22.36 -17.35
N LYS A 258 7.33 22.94 -18.44
CA LYS A 258 6.45 24.12 -18.41
C LYS A 258 5.08 23.80 -17.82
N ASN A 259 4.60 22.56 -18.01
CA ASN A 259 3.34 22.11 -17.44
C ASN A 259 3.41 22.10 -15.90
N LYS A 260 2.40 22.70 -15.27
CA LYS A 260 2.35 22.92 -13.82
C LYS A 260 2.31 21.62 -13.02
N VAL A 261 1.60 20.59 -13.49
CA VAL A 261 1.51 19.29 -12.79
C VAL A 261 2.87 18.61 -12.73
N MET A 262 3.56 18.54 -13.87
CA MET A 262 4.89 17.94 -13.94
C MET A 262 5.89 18.69 -13.05
N TYR A 263 5.84 20.03 -13.08
CA TYR A 263 6.68 20.87 -12.25
C TYR A 263 6.41 20.65 -10.75
N GLU A 264 5.13 20.62 -10.34
CA GLU A 264 4.72 20.34 -8.96
C GLU A 264 5.19 18.95 -8.50
N ALA A 265 5.10 17.94 -9.36
CA ALA A 265 5.66 16.61 -9.08
C ALA A 265 7.18 16.65 -8.87
N GLY A 266 7.91 17.38 -9.71
CA GLY A 266 9.35 17.60 -9.53
C GLY A 266 9.68 18.29 -8.20
N CYS A 267 8.89 19.28 -7.79
CA CYS A 267 9.02 19.91 -6.48
C CYS A 267 8.74 18.92 -5.33
N ALA A 268 7.71 18.09 -5.46
CA ALA A 268 7.38 17.07 -4.47
C ALA A 268 8.49 16.02 -4.36
N CYS A 269 9.05 15.55 -5.48
CA CYS A 269 10.24 14.68 -5.48
C CYS A 269 11.40 15.31 -4.70
N MET A 270 11.74 16.57 -4.99
CA MET A 270 12.81 17.26 -4.27
C MET A 270 12.52 17.39 -2.77
N ASN A 271 11.27 17.68 -2.39
CA ASN A 271 10.87 17.76 -1.00
C ASN A 271 11.02 16.39 -0.30
N SER A 272 10.55 15.31 -0.93
CA SER A 272 10.72 13.94 -0.42
C SER A 272 12.18 13.57 -0.23
N LEU A 273 13.04 13.87 -1.22
CA LEU A 273 14.49 13.61 -1.12
C LEU A 273 15.12 14.38 0.06
N VAL A 274 14.76 15.65 0.22
CA VAL A 274 15.26 16.47 1.34
C VAL A 274 14.78 15.91 2.67
N LEU A 275 13.50 15.52 2.79
CA LEU A 275 12.95 14.92 4.00
C LEU A 275 13.63 13.58 4.32
N SER A 276 13.86 12.71 3.33
CA SER A 276 14.57 11.44 3.52
C SER A 276 16.04 11.60 3.91
N LEU A 277 16.70 12.68 3.50
CA LEU A 277 18.10 12.95 3.86
C LEU A 277 18.23 13.68 5.21
N LEU A 278 17.24 14.49 5.59
CA LEU A 278 17.24 15.24 6.85
C LEU A 278 16.56 14.48 8.01
N GLY A 279 15.66 13.55 7.70
CA GLY A 279 15.01 12.65 8.64
C GLY A 279 16.02 11.64 9.17
N THR A 280 16.60 11.96 10.32
CA THR A 280 17.43 11.07 11.15
C THR A 280 16.61 10.40 12.23
#